data_AF-A0A919GJ52-F1
#
_entry.id   AF-A0A919GJ52-F1
#
_cell.length_a   1.000
_cell.length_b   1.000
_cell.length_c   1.000
_cell.angle_alpha   90.00
_cell.angle_beta   90.00
_cell.angle_gamma   90.00
#
_symmetry.space_group_name_H-M   'P 1'
#
loop_
_entity.id
_entity.type
_entity.pdbx_description
1 polymer ?
#
loop_
_entity_poly.entity_id
_entity_poly.type
_entity_poly.pdbx_seq_one_letter_code
_entity_poly.pdbx_strand_id
1 'polypeptide(L)'
;MFDTEDVGVFLGLDVGETTHHGHGLTPAGKKFLDKQLPNSEPKLRAVFDKLTAKFGIVLVIVDQPASIGALPLTVAQATGPCPPGEEPQWQARVRVLAVDLFVPGDVVARDLERLAAATKFPAALLGVTIEDTSTRGILRPRNVSGDLEVIRTDRGDADAGAAKIARARALVGRRVLVHKDMEGLASNPMHKVRGAVRLMDLGPELEAIGEDEAKNHVLAADGDKDAALHVWNGAGLPERGPVSAEQLGRALAAVPVT
;
A
#
# COMPACT_ATOMS: atom_id res chain seq x y z
N MET A 1 -6.75 3.41 29.98
CA MET A 1 -7.70 2.31 30.26
C MET A 1 -9.04 2.98 30.42
N PHE A 2 -10.04 2.62 29.61
CA PHE A 2 -11.40 3.15 29.78
C PHE A 2 -12.04 2.49 30.99
N ASP A 3 -12.66 3.29 31.85
CA ASP A 3 -13.42 2.80 32.99
C ASP A 3 -14.77 2.25 32.51
N THR A 4 -15.09 1.02 32.92
CA THR A 4 -16.31 0.30 32.49
C THR A 4 -17.30 0.10 33.63
N GLU A 5 -17.08 0.71 34.80
CA GLU A 5 -17.93 0.52 35.99
C GLU A 5 -19.40 0.92 35.75
N ASP A 6 -19.63 1.91 34.89
CA ASP A 6 -20.99 2.39 34.53
C ASP A 6 -21.59 1.68 33.30
N VAL A 7 -20.88 0.73 32.67
CA VAL A 7 -21.38 0.03 31.48
C VAL A 7 -22.43 -0.99 31.88
N GLY A 8 -23.66 -0.80 31.42
CA GLY A 8 -24.77 -1.71 31.69
C GLY A 8 -24.72 -2.99 30.85
N VAL A 9 -24.22 -2.92 29.62
CA VAL A 9 -24.00 -4.07 28.72
C VAL A 9 -22.88 -3.82 27.71
N PHE A 10 -22.22 -4.91 27.31
CA PHE A 10 -21.26 -4.97 26.21
C PHE A 10 -21.94 -5.57 24.98
N LEU A 11 -21.74 -4.97 23.81
CA LEU A 11 -22.26 -5.47 22.54
C LEU A 11 -21.12 -5.59 21.52
N GLY A 12 -20.67 -6.82 21.27
CA GLY A 12 -19.85 -7.15 20.11
C GLY A 12 -20.68 -7.07 18.83
N LEU A 13 -20.16 -6.38 17.82
CA LEU A 13 -20.78 -6.23 16.51
C LEU A 13 -19.80 -6.69 15.44
N ASP A 14 -20.04 -7.87 14.86
CA ASP A 14 -19.35 -8.38 13.68
C ASP A 14 -20.05 -7.82 12.43
N VAL A 15 -19.34 -6.96 11.70
CA VAL A 15 -19.87 -6.21 10.57
C VAL A 15 -19.64 -7.00 9.29
N GLY A 16 -20.66 -7.72 8.82
CA GLY A 16 -20.67 -8.30 7.49
C GLY A 16 -21.25 -7.37 6.41
N GLU A 17 -20.96 -7.67 5.15
CA GLU A 17 -21.45 -6.94 3.96
C GLU A 17 -22.98 -7.01 3.83
N THR A 18 -23.58 -8.17 4.12
CA THR A 18 -25.02 -8.42 3.95
C THR A 18 -25.80 -8.39 5.26
N THR A 19 -25.22 -8.91 6.34
CA THR A 19 -25.82 -8.94 7.68
C THR A 19 -24.75 -8.67 8.71
N HIS A 20 -25.12 -7.99 9.80
CA HIS A 20 -24.24 -7.88 10.96
C HIS A 20 -24.63 -8.95 11.97
N HIS A 21 -23.66 -9.45 12.74
CA HIS A 21 -23.93 -10.34 13.86
C HIS A 21 -23.66 -9.62 15.17
N GLY A 22 -24.67 -9.57 16.04
CA GLY A 22 -24.55 -8.99 17.36
C GLY A 22 -24.33 -10.08 18.41
N HIS A 23 -23.42 -9.84 19.34
CA HIS A 23 -23.20 -10.67 20.52
C HIS A 23 -23.16 -9.78 21.78
N GLY A 24 -24.14 -9.92 22.67
CA GLY A 24 -24.34 -9.07 23.83
C GLY A 24 -24.15 -9.80 25.15
N LEU A 25 -23.32 -9.23 26.04
CA LEU A 25 -23.04 -9.71 27.39
C LEU A 25 -23.35 -8.63 28.44
N THR A 26 -23.89 -9.04 29.59
CA THR A 26 -23.90 -8.17 30.79
C THR A 26 -22.52 -8.13 31.43
N PRO A 27 -22.23 -7.18 32.34
CA PRO A 27 -20.98 -7.17 33.12
C PRO A 27 -20.72 -8.47 33.89
N ALA A 28 -21.77 -9.16 34.32
CA ALA A 28 -21.69 -10.47 34.96
C ALA A 28 -21.44 -11.64 33.98
N GLY A 29 -21.18 -11.36 32.69
CA GLY A 29 -20.93 -12.37 31.65
C GLY A 29 -22.17 -13.09 31.14
N LYS A 30 -23.39 -12.62 31.46
CA LYS A 30 -24.62 -13.26 30.98
C LYS A 30 -24.95 -12.82 29.56
N LYS A 31 -25.11 -13.78 28.66
CA LYS A 31 -25.55 -13.53 27.28
C LYS A 31 -27.01 -13.06 27.23
N PHE A 32 -27.26 -11.93 26.56
CA PHE A 32 -28.60 -11.38 26.35
C PHE A 32 -28.96 -11.18 24.87
N LEU A 33 -27.98 -11.21 23.97
CA LEU A 33 -28.16 -11.06 22.53
C LEU A 33 -27.12 -11.93 21.82
N ASP A 34 -27.55 -12.70 20.82
CA ASP A 34 -26.67 -13.54 20.00
C ASP A 34 -27.42 -13.89 18.72
N LYS A 35 -27.43 -12.94 17.78
CA LYS A 35 -28.24 -13.04 16.56
C LYS A 35 -27.81 -12.03 15.51
N GLN A 36 -28.28 -12.25 14.29
CA GLN A 36 -28.20 -11.26 13.22
C GLN A 36 -28.92 -9.96 13.61
N LEU A 37 -28.25 -8.85 13.28
CA LEU A 37 -28.74 -7.49 13.40
C LEU A 37 -29.07 -6.92 12.01
N PRO A 38 -30.03 -5.98 11.94
CA PRO A 38 -30.37 -5.33 10.68
C PRO A 38 -29.19 -4.52 10.13
N ASN A 39 -29.07 -4.43 8.80
CA ASN A 39 -27.97 -3.76 8.09
C ASN A 39 -28.35 -2.35 7.59
N SER A 40 -29.32 -1.69 8.23
CA SER A 40 -29.72 -0.32 7.84
C SER A 40 -29.64 0.58 9.06
N GLU A 41 -29.09 1.78 8.87
CA GLU A 41 -28.89 2.77 9.95
C GLU A 41 -30.16 3.01 10.79
N PRO A 42 -31.37 3.23 10.20
CA PRO A 42 -32.56 3.51 11.03
C PRO A 42 -32.95 2.32 11.93
N LYS A 43 -32.75 1.10 11.43
CA LYS A 43 -33.06 -0.12 12.19
C LYS A 43 -32.00 -0.42 13.25
N LEU A 44 -30.73 -0.13 12.98
CA LEU A 44 -29.64 -0.26 13.97
C LEU A 44 -29.81 0.75 15.10
N ARG A 45 -30.15 2.00 14.77
CA ARG A 45 -30.49 3.03 15.75
C ARG A 45 -31.61 2.56 16.68
N ALA A 46 -32.69 2.02 16.11
CA ALA A 46 -33.79 1.46 16.92
C ALA A 46 -33.37 0.28 17.81
N VAL A 47 -32.35 -0.50 17.42
CA VAL A 47 -31.78 -1.55 18.28
C VAL A 47 -31.00 -0.92 19.44
N PHE A 48 -30.12 0.05 19.16
CA PHE A 48 -29.33 0.73 20.19
C PHE A 48 -30.20 1.52 21.17
N ASP A 49 -31.24 2.18 20.70
CA ASP A 49 -32.18 2.91 21.56
C ASP A 49 -32.89 1.95 22.54
N LYS A 50 -33.31 0.77 22.07
CA LYS A 50 -33.91 -0.27 22.91
C LYS A 50 -32.95 -0.82 23.95
N LEU A 51 -31.68 -1.03 23.57
CA LEU A 51 -30.66 -1.51 24.49
C LEU A 51 -30.32 -0.45 25.54
N THR A 52 -30.19 0.81 25.12
CA THR A 52 -29.92 1.95 26.00
C THR A 52 -31.06 2.16 26.98
N ALA A 53 -32.31 2.12 26.52
CA ALA A 53 -33.48 2.24 27.39
C ALA A 53 -33.58 1.11 28.43
N LYS A 54 -33.09 -0.09 28.10
CA LYS A 54 -33.18 -1.27 28.98
C LYS A 54 -32.01 -1.40 29.95
N PHE A 55 -30.81 -1.03 29.52
CA PHE A 55 -29.58 -1.34 30.24
C PHE A 55 -28.75 -0.10 30.60
N GLY A 56 -29.14 1.11 30.17
CA GLY A 56 -28.35 2.31 30.36
C GLY A 56 -27.21 2.39 29.35
N ILE A 57 -25.97 2.50 29.80
CA ILE A 57 -24.81 2.64 28.91
C ILE A 57 -24.54 1.31 28.18
N VAL A 58 -24.52 1.37 26.85
CA VAL A 58 -24.19 0.24 25.96
C VAL A 58 -22.80 0.49 25.37
N LEU A 59 -21.81 -0.31 25.76
CA LEU A 59 -20.49 -0.26 25.12
C LEU A 59 -20.49 -1.16 23.88
N VAL A 60 -20.47 -0.54 22.70
CA VAL A 60 -20.42 -1.26 21.42
C VAL A 60 -18.96 -1.48 21.01
N ILE A 61 -18.60 -2.73 20.77
CA ILE A 61 -17.28 -3.17 20.32
C ILE A 61 -17.46 -3.68 18.89
N VAL A 62 -16.87 -2.98 17.93
CA VAL A 62 -17.06 -3.30 16.51
C VAL A 62 -15.88 -4.13 16.01
N ASP A 63 -16.16 -5.34 15.57
CA ASP A 63 -15.24 -6.16 14.77
C ASP A 63 -15.55 -5.87 13.30
N GLN A 64 -14.74 -5.00 12.71
CA GLN A 64 -14.90 -4.59 11.33
C GLN A 64 -13.88 -5.33 10.47
N PRO A 65 -14.29 -6.03 9.40
CA PRO A 65 -13.35 -6.43 8.37
C PRO A 65 -12.69 -5.18 7.82
N ALA A 66 -11.36 -5.18 7.71
CA ALA A 66 -10.53 -4.02 7.36
C ALA A 66 -10.97 -3.26 6.07
N SER A 67 -11.79 -3.89 5.22
CA SER A 67 -12.32 -3.35 3.97
C SER A 67 -13.51 -2.40 4.10
N ILE A 68 -14.40 -2.56 5.09
CA ILE A 68 -15.70 -1.84 5.11
C ILE A 68 -15.54 -0.34 5.49
N GLY A 69 -14.50 0.01 6.25
CA GLY A 69 -14.25 1.38 6.71
C GLY A 69 -13.20 2.14 5.91
N ALA A 70 -12.37 1.41 5.15
CA ALA A 70 -11.19 2.00 4.50
C ALA A 70 -11.56 2.99 3.40
N LEU A 71 -12.60 2.72 2.62
CA LEU A 71 -12.98 3.56 1.49
C LEU A 71 -13.52 4.93 1.92
N PRO A 72 -14.53 5.05 2.82
CA PRO A 72 -14.97 6.35 3.32
C PRO A 72 -13.87 7.12 4.05
N LEU A 73 -12.99 6.46 4.81
CA LEU A 73 -11.85 7.12 5.47
C LEU A 73 -10.83 7.65 4.45
N THR A 74 -10.49 6.86 3.43
CA THR A 74 -9.54 7.28 2.38
C THR A 74 -10.10 8.44 1.58
N VAL A 75 -11.40 8.40 1.27
CA VAL A 75 -12.07 9.52 0.59
C VAL A 75 -12.12 10.74 1.49
N ALA A 76 -12.46 10.62 2.77
CA ALA A 76 -12.42 11.72 3.73
C ALA A 76 -11.02 12.34 3.83
N GLN A 77 -9.96 11.51 3.87
CA GLN A 77 -8.57 11.95 3.87
C GLN A 77 -8.22 12.70 2.58
N ALA A 78 -8.60 12.18 1.41
CA ALA A 78 -8.38 12.83 0.12
C ALA A 78 -9.21 14.12 -0.05
N THR A 79 -10.36 14.20 0.61
CA THR A 79 -11.29 15.36 0.58
C THR A 79 -10.81 16.49 1.51
N GLY A 80 -9.82 16.23 2.37
CA GLY A 80 -9.27 17.18 3.32
C GLY A 80 -10.14 17.40 4.56
N PRO A 81 -9.63 18.14 5.57
CA PRO A 81 -10.34 18.38 6.83
C PRO A 81 -11.67 19.11 6.59
N CYS A 82 -12.69 18.75 7.39
CA CYS A 82 -14.00 19.41 7.35
C CYS A 82 -13.89 20.84 7.92
N PRO A 83 -14.28 21.88 7.14
CA PRO A 83 -14.39 23.23 7.68
C PRO A 83 -15.48 23.28 8.78
N PRO A 84 -15.27 24.03 9.88
CA PRO A 84 -16.29 24.20 10.92
C PRO A 84 -17.57 24.83 10.36
N GLY A 85 -18.73 24.23 10.63
CA GLY A 85 -20.03 24.72 10.17
C GLY A 85 -20.45 24.26 8.76
N GLU A 86 -19.59 23.51 8.06
CA GLU A 86 -19.87 22.95 6.73
C GLU A 86 -20.05 21.42 6.76
N GLU A 87 -20.23 20.83 7.95
CA GLU A 87 -20.29 19.38 8.16
C GLU A 87 -21.29 18.67 7.23
N PRO A 88 -22.51 19.19 6.99
CA PRO A 88 -23.47 18.52 6.11
C PRO A 88 -23.00 18.48 4.64
N GLN A 89 -22.36 19.55 4.15
CA GLN A 89 -21.89 19.66 2.76
C GLN A 89 -20.61 18.86 2.55
N TRP A 90 -19.71 18.88 3.54
CA TRP A 90 -18.52 18.04 3.54
C TRP A 90 -18.87 16.56 3.57
N GLN A 91 -19.82 16.15 4.44
CA GLN A 91 -20.32 14.77 4.48
C GLN A 91 -20.98 14.34 3.17
N ALA A 92 -21.80 15.21 2.55
CA ALA A 92 -22.40 14.94 1.26
C ALA A 92 -21.34 14.75 0.16
N ARG A 93 -20.29 15.57 0.16
CA ARG A 93 -19.18 15.47 -0.80
C ARG A 93 -18.38 14.18 -0.62
N VAL A 94 -18.01 13.83 0.61
CA VAL A 94 -17.33 12.55 0.92
C VAL A 94 -18.20 11.37 0.47
N ARG A 95 -19.51 11.41 0.72
CA ARG A 95 -20.44 10.36 0.32
C ARG A 95 -20.53 10.21 -1.21
N VAL A 96 -20.64 11.31 -1.94
CA VAL A 96 -20.67 11.28 -3.42
C VAL A 96 -19.37 10.74 -3.97
N LEU A 97 -18.22 11.23 -3.49
CA LEU A 97 -16.91 10.72 -3.92
C LEU A 97 -16.71 9.24 -3.57
N ALA A 98 -17.21 8.78 -2.42
CA ALA A 98 -17.16 7.36 -2.06
C ALA A 98 -18.04 6.51 -2.98
N VAL A 99 -19.21 7.01 -3.39
CA VAL A 99 -20.08 6.35 -4.39
C VAL A 99 -19.44 6.37 -5.78
N ASP A 100 -18.84 7.49 -6.19
CA ASP A 100 -18.16 7.62 -7.47
C ASP A 100 -16.92 6.72 -7.54
N LEU A 101 -16.21 6.52 -6.42
CA LEU A 101 -15.12 5.55 -6.30
C LEU A 101 -15.60 4.11 -6.18
N PHE A 102 -16.84 3.90 -5.73
CA PHE A 102 -17.50 2.61 -5.71
C PHE A 102 -17.95 2.15 -7.11
N VAL A 103 -18.16 3.06 -8.07
CA VAL A 103 -18.45 2.71 -9.47
C VAL A 103 -17.26 1.95 -10.13
N PRO A 104 -15.99 2.33 -9.87
CA PRO A 104 -14.80 1.50 -10.09
C PRO A 104 -14.60 0.36 -9.06
N GLY A 105 -15.58 0.01 -8.23
CA GLY A 105 -15.43 -0.88 -7.08
C GLY A 105 -14.77 -2.22 -7.42
N ASP A 106 -15.04 -2.77 -8.61
CA ASP A 106 -14.39 -3.98 -9.12
C ASP A 106 -12.89 -3.79 -9.42
N VAL A 107 -12.46 -2.59 -9.83
CA VAL A 107 -11.05 -2.25 -10.01
C VAL A 107 -10.37 -2.17 -8.65
N VAL A 108 -10.97 -1.48 -7.69
CA VAL A 108 -10.42 -1.34 -6.33
C VAL A 108 -10.34 -2.69 -5.63
N ALA A 109 -11.38 -3.53 -5.72
CA ALA A 109 -11.40 -4.88 -5.16
C ALA A 109 -10.28 -5.74 -5.76
N ARG A 110 -10.13 -5.75 -7.09
CA ARG A 110 -9.03 -6.46 -7.76
C ARG A 110 -7.65 -5.95 -7.35
N ASP A 111 -7.47 -4.64 -7.20
CA ASP A 111 -6.20 -4.07 -6.76
C ASP A 111 -5.87 -4.45 -5.31
N LEU A 112 -6.87 -4.49 -4.42
CA LEU A 112 -6.72 -4.95 -3.04
C LEU A 112 -6.41 -6.44 -2.97
N GLU A 113 -7.08 -7.28 -3.77
CA GLU A 113 -6.78 -8.71 -3.89
C GLU A 113 -5.36 -8.93 -4.42
N ARG A 114 -4.98 -8.20 -5.47
CA ARG A 114 -3.62 -8.22 -6.04
C ARG A 114 -2.59 -7.81 -4.99
N LEU A 115 -2.86 -6.77 -4.21
CA LEU A 115 -2.00 -6.31 -3.13
C LEU A 115 -1.88 -7.33 -1.99
N ALA A 116 -2.98 -7.98 -1.63
CA ALA A 116 -3.03 -9.01 -0.58
C ALA A 116 -2.28 -10.29 -0.99
N ALA A 117 -2.35 -10.67 -2.28
CA ALA A 117 -1.62 -11.79 -2.85
C ALA A 117 -0.14 -11.49 -3.14
N ALA A 118 0.26 -10.22 -3.10
CA ALA A 118 1.62 -9.80 -3.43
C ALA A 118 2.64 -10.33 -2.38
N THR A 119 3.77 -10.81 -2.88
CA THR A 119 4.92 -11.10 -2.01
C THR A 119 5.58 -9.79 -1.60
N LYS A 120 5.88 -9.64 -0.30
CA LYS A 120 6.51 -8.43 0.24
C LYS A 120 7.93 -8.68 0.74
N PHE A 121 8.84 -7.76 0.47
CA PHE A 121 10.20 -7.79 1.00
C PHE A 121 10.77 -6.37 1.15
N PRO A 122 11.59 -6.10 2.19
CA PRO A 122 12.29 -4.84 2.34
C PRO A 122 13.50 -4.77 1.40
N ALA A 123 13.77 -3.58 0.85
CA ALA A 123 14.90 -3.33 -0.03
C ALA A 123 15.32 -1.85 -0.04
N ALA A 124 16.53 -1.55 -0.50
CA ALA A 124 16.95 -0.20 -0.88
C ALA A 124 16.64 0.00 -2.37
N LEU A 125 15.83 1.00 -2.74
CA LEU A 125 15.56 1.25 -4.16
C LEU A 125 16.73 2.02 -4.77
N LEU A 126 17.54 1.35 -5.61
CA LEU A 126 18.73 1.98 -6.16
C LEU A 126 18.43 2.75 -7.45
N GLY A 127 17.57 2.27 -8.33
CA GLY A 127 17.37 2.94 -9.61
C GLY A 127 16.03 2.68 -10.26
N VAL A 128 15.65 3.61 -11.14
CA VAL A 128 14.47 3.51 -12.01
C VAL A 128 14.85 3.95 -13.41
N THR A 129 14.81 3.02 -14.36
CA THR A 129 14.98 3.31 -15.79
C THR A 129 13.67 3.01 -16.54
N ILE A 130 13.54 3.46 -17.79
CA ILE A 130 12.36 3.17 -18.62
C ILE A 130 12.76 2.15 -19.67
N GLU A 131 11.95 1.11 -19.86
CA GLU A 131 12.12 0.10 -20.90
C GLU A 131 11.59 0.66 -22.23
N ASP A 132 12.45 0.80 -23.23
CA ASP A 132 12.11 1.43 -24.52
C ASP A 132 10.95 0.72 -25.24
N THR A 133 10.90 -0.60 -25.13
CA THR A 133 9.92 -1.44 -25.84
C THR A 133 8.52 -1.41 -25.24
N SER A 134 8.39 -1.11 -23.94
CA SER A 134 7.13 -1.28 -23.21
C SER A 134 6.69 -0.03 -22.44
N THR A 135 7.55 0.99 -22.36
CA THR A 135 7.42 2.18 -21.50
C THR A 135 7.33 1.88 -19.99
N ARG A 136 7.50 0.62 -19.58
CA ARG A 136 7.48 0.23 -18.16
C ARG A 136 8.71 0.79 -17.46
N GLY A 137 8.54 1.21 -16.22
CA GLY A 137 9.66 1.48 -15.33
C GLY A 137 10.32 0.18 -14.89
N ILE A 138 11.64 0.09 -15.04
CA ILE A 138 12.47 -0.96 -14.47
C ILE A 138 13.02 -0.45 -13.14
N LEU A 139 12.53 -1.04 -12.06
CA LEU A 139 12.99 -0.81 -10.70
C LEU A 139 14.14 -1.76 -10.37
N ARG A 140 15.18 -1.21 -9.73
CA ARG A 140 16.35 -1.96 -9.25
C ARG A 140 16.46 -1.91 -7.72
N PRO A 141 15.60 -2.64 -6.97
CA PRO A 141 15.74 -2.75 -5.52
C PRO A 141 16.86 -3.73 -5.12
N ARG A 142 17.73 -3.30 -4.21
CA ARG A 142 18.73 -4.10 -3.51
C ARG A 142 18.11 -4.71 -2.26
N ASN A 143 17.99 -6.03 -2.19
CA ASN A 143 17.41 -6.73 -1.04
C ASN A 143 18.36 -6.68 0.19
N VAL A 144 17.91 -7.23 1.31
CA VAL A 144 18.70 -7.29 2.56
C VAL A 144 19.95 -8.18 2.49
N SER A 145 20.01 -9.08 1.50
CA SER A 145 21.19 -9.92 1.22
C SER A 145 22.21 -9.21 0.32
N GLY A 146 21.89 -8.02 -0.20
CA GLY A 146 22.69 -7.28 -1.15
C GLY A 146 22.42 -7.60 -2.62
N ASP A 147 21.49 -8.51 -2.94
CA ASP A 147 21.18 -8.84 -4.33
C ASP A 147 20.30 -7.77 -4.98
N LEU A 148 20.56 -7.49 -6.26
CA LEU A 148 19.76 -6.58 -7.07
C LEU A 148 18.64 -7.35 -7.78
N GLU A 149 17.39 -7.00 -7.50
CA GLU A 149 16.24 -7.51 -8.27
C GLU A 149 15.87 -6.56 -9.41
N VAL A 150 15.28 -7.12 -10.47
CA VAL A 150 14.71 -6.37 -11.59
C VAL A 150 13.19 -6.53 -11.55
N ILE A 151 12.48 -5.44 -11.29
CA ILE A 151 11.02 -5.43 -11.15
C ILE A 151 10.43 -4.39 -12.09
N ARG A 152 9.37 -4.75 -12.82
CA ARG A 152 8.72 -3.86 -13.80
C ARG A 152 7.47 -3.22 -13.21
N THR A 153 7.21 -1.96 -13.52
CA THR A 153 5.90 -1.34 -13.29
C THR A 153 4.89 -1.80 -14.34
N ASP A 154 3.63 -1.33 -14.21
CA ASP A 154 2.72 -1.26 -15.35
C ASP A 154 3.28 -0.31 -16.43
N ARG A 155 2.71 -0.32 -17.63
CA ARG A 155 3.19 0.53 -18.73
C ARG A 155 3.05 2.01 -18.40
N GLY A 156 4.07 2.80 -18.72
CA GLY A 156 4.16 4.22 -18.41
C GLY A 156 3.26 5.11 -19.28
N ASP A 157 2.70 4.57 -20.36
CA ASP A 157 1.69 5.22 -21.19
C ASP A 157 0.31 5.30 -20.51
N ALA A 158 0.07 4.50 -19.46
CA ALA A 158 -1.13 4.57 -18.62
C ALA A 158 -0.88 5.43 -17.37
N ASP A 159 -1.89 6.21 -16.95
CA ASP A 159 -1.81 7.09 -15.78
C ASP A 159 -1.32 6.36 -14.51
N ALA A 160 -1.82 5.14 -14.27
CA ALA A 160 -1.43 4.32 -13.14
C ALA A 160 0.06 3.92 -13.18
N GLY A 161 0.57 3.55 -14.37
CA GLY A 161 1.98 3.20 -14.56
C GLY A 161 2.88 4.43 -14.46
N ALA A 162 2.50 5.55 -15.07
CA ALA A 162 3.20 6.83 -14.95
C ALA A 162 3.31 7.28 -13.49
N ALA A 163 2.21 7.22 -12.73
CA ALA A 163 2.20 7.55 -11.31
C ALA A 163 3.11 6.61 -10.48
N LYS A 164 3.12 5.31 -10.80
CA LYS A 164 3.98 4.32 -10.14
C LYS A 164 5.46 4.57 -10.42
N ILE A 165 5.81 4.93 -11.66
CA ILE A 165 7.16 5.33 -12.06
C ILE A 165 7.60 6.60 -11.33
N ALA A 166 6.75 7.63 -11.31
CA ALA A 166 7.03 8.88 -10.60
C ALA A 166 7.25 8.65 -9.11
N ARG A 167 6.40 7.82 -8.49
CA ARG A 167 6.56 7.42 -7.08
C ARG A 167 7.86 6.68 -6.85
N ALA A 168 8.23 5.74 -7.72
CA ALA A 168 9.47 4.99 -7.60
C ALA A 168 10.70 5.90 -7.72
N ARG A 169 10.71 6.86 -8.67
CA ARG A 169 11.79 7.84 -8.81
C ARG A 169 11.99 8.68 -7.54
N ALA A 170 10.89 9.09 -6.88
CA ALA A 170 10.95 9.82 -5.62
C ALA A 170 11.48 8.99 -4.43
N LEU A 171 11.55 7.66 -4.59
CA LEU A 171 12.03 6.74 -3.55
C LEU A 171 13.44 6.19 -3.83
N VAL A 172 14.10 6.62 -4.92
CA VAL A 172 15.49 6.25 -5.19
C VAL A 172 16.40 6.71 -4.04
N GLY A 173 17.29 5.82 -3.60
CA GLY A 173 18.18 6.03 -2.45
C GLY A 173 17.50 5.80 -1.08
N ARG A 174 16.23 5.37 -1.05
CA ARG A 174 15.47 5.13 0.19
C ARG A 174 15.21 3.65 0.43
N ARG A 175 14.92 3.32 1.69
CA ARG A 175 14.40 2.00 2.07
C ARG A 175 12.94 1.92 1.68
N VAL A 176 12.56 0.82 1.06
CA VAL A 176 11.20 0.57 0.60
C VAL A 176 10.74 -0.83 0.99
N LEU A 177 9.44 -0.96 1.28
CA LEU A 177 8.76 -2.25 1.27
C LEU A 177 8.20 -2.45 -0.13
N VAL A 178 8.74 -3.43 -0.85
CA VAL A 178 8.29 -3.78 -2.20
C VAL A 178 7.22 -4.85 -2.09
N HIS A 179 6.04 -4.57 -2.63
CA HIS A 179 5.01 -5.56 -2.91
C HIS A 179 5.12 -5.94 -4.37
N LYS A 180 5.41 -7.22 -4.65
CA LYS A 180 5.56 -7.75 -6.01
C LYS A 180 4.63 -8.90 -6.29
N ASP A 181 4.28 -9.05 -7.56
CA ASP A 181 3.60 -10.21 -8.10
C ASP A 181 4.38 -10.79 -9.29
N MET A 182 4.01 -12.00 -9.71
CA MET A 182 4.58 -12.65 -10.88
C MET A 182 3.57 -12.54 -12.03
N GLU A 183 3.75 -11.55 -12.90
CA GLU A 183 2.91 -11.30 -14.07
C GLU A 183 3.32 -12.20 -15.24
N GLY A 184 2.35 -12.80 -15.94
CA GLY A 184 2.62 -13.43 -17.24
C GLY A 184 2.94 -12.36 -18.29
N LEU A 185 3.94 -12.60 -19.13
CA LEU A 185 4.22 -11.76 -20.29
C LEU A 185 3.06 -11.83 -21.29
N ALA A 186 2.70 -10.68 -21.88
CA ALA A 186 1.65 -10.62 -22.90
C ALA A 186 1.98 -11.49 -24.14
N SER A 187 3.27 -11.66 -24.44
CA SER A 187 3.74 -12.53 -25.53
C SER A 187 3.67 -14.01 -25.20
N ASN A 188 3.86 -14.39 -23.93
CA ASN A 188 3.74 -15.77 -23.46
C ASN A 188 3.37 -15.78 -21.97
N PRO A 189 2.12 -16.11 -21.61
CA PRO A 189 1.67 -16.16 -20.22
C PRO A 189 2.43 -17.15 -19.33
N MET A 190 3.12 -18.15 -19.90
CA MET A 190 3.98 -19.05 -19.13
C MET A 190 5.28 -18.37 -18.66
N HIS A 191 5.77 -17.37 -19.39
CA HIS A 191 6.95 -16.61 -18.97
C HIS A 191 6.51 -15.53 -17.99
N LYS A 192 6.92 -15.70 -16.73
CA LYS A 192 6.55 -14.76 -15.66
C LYS A 192 7.65 -13.74 -15.42
N VAL A 193 7.25 -12.48 -15.30
CA VAL A 193 8.10 -11.36 -14.90
C VAL A 193 7.67 -10.83 -13.54
N ARG A 194 8.60 -10.23 -12.80
CA ARG A 194 8.29 -9.59 -11.52
C ARG A 194 7.61 -8.24 -11.80
N GLY A 195 6.36 -8.10 -11.38
CA GLY A 195 5.58 -6.86 -11.43
C GLY A 195 5.59 -6.13 -10.09
N ALA A 196 5.71 -4.81 -10.11
CA ALA A 196 5.59 -3.96 -8.94
C ALA A 196 4.11 -3.67 -8.66
N VAL A 197 3.57 -4.21 -7.57
CA VAL A 197 2.20 -3.92 -7.14
C VAL A 197 2.17 -2.61 -6.37
N ARG A 198 3.03 -2.47 -5.35
CA ARG A 198 3.12 -1.27 -4.50
C ARG A 198 4.53 -1.09 -3.95
N LEU A 199 4.92 0.18 -3.78
CA LEU A 199 6.11 0.59 -3.03
C LEU A 199 5.68 1.40 -1.82
N MET A 200 6.13 1.01 -0.63
CA MET A 200 5.98 1.82 0.58
C MET A 200 7.34 2.37 1.00
N ASP A 201 7.39 3.63 1.41
CA ASP A 201 8.60 4.26 1.94
C ASP A 201 8.80 3.79 3.38
N LEU A 202 9.98 3.22 3.68
CA LEU A 202 10.39 2.81 5.02
C LEU A 202 11.38 3.78 5.65
N GLY A 203 11.71 4.88 4.97
CA GLY A 203 12.64 5.88 5.47
C GLY A 203 13.97 5.92 4.70
N PRO A 204 14.97 6.66 5.22
CA PRO A 204 16.27 6.78 4.58
C PRO A 204 17.01 5.43 4.55
N GLU A 205 17.77 5.20 3.47
CA GLU A 205 18.80 4.17 3.48
C GLU A 205 20.05 4.72 4.16
N LEU A 206 20.53 4.01 5.17
CA LEU A 206 21.65 4.45 6.00
C LEU A 206 22.87 3.54 5.83
N GLU A 207 22.67 2.34 5.28
CA GLU A 207 23.77 1.43 5.01
C GLU A 207 24.52 1.84 3.75
N ALA A 208 25.83 2.03 3.89
CA ALA A 208 26.70 2.21 2.75
C ALA A 208 26.92 0.88 2.02
N ILE A 209 26.97 0.94 0.70
CA ILE A 209 27.17 -0.20 -0.18
C ILE A 209 28.67 -0.36 -0.41
N GLY A 210 29.19 -1.57 -0.18
CA GLY A 210 30.62 -1.86 -0.37
C GLY A 210 31.07 -1.63 -1.81
N GLU A 211 32.35 -1.31 -1.99
CA GLU A 211 32.93 -1.02 -3.31
C GLU A 211 32.70 -2.15 -4.33
N ASP A 212 33.05 -3.39 -3.95
CA ASP A 212 32.92 -4.55 -4.83
C ASP A 212 31.46 -4.83 -5.17
N GLU A 213 30.58 -4.68 -4.18
CA GLU A 213 29.14 -4.85 -4.37
C GLU A 213 28.58 -3.80 -5.34
N ALA A 214 28.94 -2.52 -5.15
CA ALA A 214 28.50 -1.43 -6.02
C ALA A 214 28.98 -1.63 -7.46
N LYS A 215 30.25 -2.04 -7.66
CA LYS A 215 30.80 -2.34 -8.99
C LYS A 215 30.07 -3.50 -9.65
N ASN A 216 29.76 -4.55 -8.89
CA ASN A 216 28.99 -5.69 -9.38
C ASN A 216 27.57 -5.27 -9.82
N HIS A 217 26.92 -4.36 -9.10
CA HIS A 217 25.59 -3.86 -9.47
C HIS A 217 25.59 -3.06 -10.77
N VAL A 218 26.59 -2.19 -10.98
CA VAL A 218 26.71 -1.44 -12.25
C VAL A 218 27.02 -2.40 -13.40
N LEU A 219 27.94 -3.33 -13.19
CA LEU A 219 28.30 -4.33 -14.21
C LEU A 219 27.10 -5.22 -14.57
N ALA A 220 26.32 -5.67 -13.59
CA ALA A 220 25.13 -6.49 -13.84
C ALA A 220 24.01 -5.73 -14.57
N ALA A 221 23.98 -4.40 -14.45
CA ALA A 221 22.99 -3.57 -15.11
C ALA A 221 23.33 -3.31 -16.59
N ASP A 222 24.61 -3.11 -16.91
CA ASP A 222 25.09 -2.73 -18.25
C ASP A 222 25.48 -3.96 -19.09
N GLY A 223 26.04 -4.99 -18.44
CA GLY A 223 26.48 -6.23 -19.08
C GLY A 223 27.88 -6.16 -19.71
N ASP A 224 28.44 -4.96 -19.88
CA ASP A 224 29.79 -4.72 -20.38
C ASP A 224 30.67 -3.96 -19.37
N LYS A 225 31.95 -4.34 -19.28
CA LYS A 225 32.89 -3.75 -18.30
C LYS A 225 33.31 -2.33 -18.65
N ASP A 226 33.51 -2.03 -19.92
CA ASP A 226 33.99 -0.72 -20.37
C ASP A 226 32.85 0.31 -20.28
N ALA A 227 31.63 -0.11 -20.64
CA ALA A 227 30.43 0.69 -20.46
C ALA A 227 30.10 0.91 -18.97
N ALA A 228 30.19 -0.13 -18.12
CA ALA A 228 30.03 0.01 -16.67
C ALA A 228 31.05 0.99 -16.06
N LEU A 229 32.31 0.97 -16.52
CA LEU A 229 33.32 1.92 -16.08
C LEU A 229 33.03 3.34 -16.54
N HIS A 230 32.52 3.51 -17.76
CA HIS A 230 32.08 4.81 -18.26
C HIS A 230 30.93 5.38 -17.41
N VAL A 231 29.93 4.56 -17.09
CA VAL A 231 28.81 4.93 -16.20
C VAL A 231 29.31 5.27 -14.79
N TRP A 232 30.23 4.47 -14.24
CA TRP A 232 30.82 4.69 -12.93
C TRP A 232 31.51 6.06 -12.83
N ASN A 233 32.37 6.37 -13.81
CA ASN A 233 33.11 7.62 -13.86
C ASN A 233 32.18 8.81 -14.15
N GLY A 234 31.22 8.64 -15.08
CA GLY A 234 30.24 9.68 -15.42
C GLY A 234 29.33 10.09 -14.27
N ALA A 235 29.03 9.16 -13.36
CA ALA A 235 28.25 9.42 -12.15
C ALA A 235 29.07 10.07 -11.00
N GLY A 236 30.38 10.23 -11.17
CA GLY A 236 31.27 10.80 -10.15
C GLY A 236 31.40 9.91 -8.91
N LEU A 237 31.33 8.59 -9.07
CA LEU A 237 31.55 7.64 -7.99
C LEU A 237 33.04 7.62 -7.58
N PRO A 238 33.34 7.40 -6.29
CA PRO A 238 34.73 7.37 -5.83
C PRO A 238 35.51 6.23 -6.49
N GLU A 239 36.81 6.42 -6.68
CA GLU A 239 37.69 5.36 -7.21
C GLU A 239 37.78 4.15 -6.26
N ARG A 240 37.71 4.42 -4.94
CA ARG A 240 37.76 3.44 -3.85
C ARG A 240 36.84 3.81 -2.69
N GLY A 241 36.38 2.79 -1.96
CA GLY A 241 35.56 2.93 -0.76
C GLY A 241 34.06 2.75 -1.00
N PRO A 242 33.28 2.71 0.08
CA PRO A 242 31.85 2.46 -0.01
C PRO A 242 31.09 3.65 -0.59
N VAL A 243 29.92 3.38 -1.18
CA VAL A 243 29.04 4.39 -1.79
C VAL A 243 27.67 4.38 -1.15
N SER A 244 26.99 5.53 -1.10
CA SER A 244 25.59 5.58 -0.70
C SER A 244 24.66 4.99 -1.77
N ALA A 245 23.46 4.56 -1.36
CA ALA A 245 22.42 4.13 -2.28
C ALA A 245 22.04 5.21 -3.31
N GLU A 246 22.08 6.48 -2.91
CA GLU A 246 21.82 7.62 -3.81
C GLU A 246 22.93 7.81 -4.85
N GLN A 247 24.20 7.69 -4.45
CA GLN A 247 25.33 7.73 -5.38
C GLN A 247 25.24 6.60 -6.41
N LEU A 248 25.08 5.37 -5.94
CA LEU A 248 24.96 4.21 -6.84
C LEU A 248 23.70 4.33 -7.72
N GLY A 249 22.62 4.91 -7.20
CA GLY A 249 21.40 5.09 -7.94
C GLY A 249 21.52 6.03 -9.13
N ARG A 250 22.32 7.10 -9.00
CA ARG A 250 22.65 7.99 -10.12
C ARG A 250 23.40 7.26 -11.23
N ALA A 251 24.33 6.38 -10.88
CA ALA A 251 25.02 5.55 -11.86
C ALA A 251 24.05 4.59 -12.57
N LEU A 252 23.22 3.86 -11.81
CA LEU A 252 22.26 2.90 -12.38
C LEU A 252 21.18 3.55 -13.26
N ALA A 253 20.85 4.82 -13.03
CA ALA A 253 19.94 5.57 -13.88
C ALA A 253 20.54 5.96 -15.25
N ALA A 254 21.87 5.98 -15.36
CA ALA A 254 22.59 6.30 -16.58
C ALA A 254 22.87 5.07 -17.46
N VAL A 255 22.60 3.86 -16.96
CA VAL A 255 22.77 2.62 -17.71
C VAL A 255 21.68 2.51 -18.80
N PRO A 256 22.05 2.31 -20.08
CA PRO A 256 21.10 2.09 -21.16
C PRO A 256 20.21 0.86 -20.90
N VAL A 257 18.92 0.95 -21.24
CA VAL A 257 17.99 -0.19 -21.12
C VAL A 257 17.75 -0.75 -22.51
N THR A 258 18.37 -1.88 -22.84
CA THR A 258 18.05 -2.67 -24.04
C THR A 258 16.86 -3.58 -23.83
#